data_AF-A0A2D8VGU0-F1
#
_entry.id   AF-A0A2D8VGU0-F1
#
_cell.length_a   1.000
_cell.length_b   1.000
_cell.length_c   1.000
_cell.angle_alpha   90.00
_cell.angle_beta   90.00
_cell.angle_gamma   90.00
#
_symmetry.space_group_name_H-M   'P 1'
#
loop_
_entity.id
_entity.type
_entity.pdbx_description
1 polymer ?
#
loop_
_entity_poly.entity_id
_entity_poly.type
_entity_poly.pdbx_seq_one_letter_code
_entity_poly.pdbx_strand_id
1 'polypeptide(L)'
;MHKLVLLRHGESQWNLENRFTGWHDVNLTEQGEREGREAGRLLKEAGFAFDMAYTSVLTRAIRTLWLALTEMEQVWIPVHREWRLNERHYGALQGLNKAETAEKHGEDQVLVWRRSYDVPPPPMSREDEGYAGKDRRYAGLDESDIPLSECLKDTVDRFLPLWESTIAPQIKGGKNVLIAAHGNSLRALIKYLDGVSEEDILGMNVPTGMPL
;
A
#
# COMPACT_ATOMS: atom_id res chain seq x y z
N MET A 1 1.09 -26.22 5.38
CA MET A 1 0.95 -24.88 6.00
C MET A 1 1.27 -23.87 4.91
N HIS A 2 0.33 -22.97 4.60
CA HIS A 2 0.55 -21.93 3.59
C HIS A 2 1.25 -20.73 4.24
N LYS A 3 2.24 -20.14 3.57
CA LYS A 3 2.92 -18.93 4.05
C LYS A 3 2.55 -17.74 3.18
N LEU A 4 1.93 -16.75 3.80
CA LEU A 4 1.75 -15.41 3.26
C LEU A 4 2.58 -14.48 4.12
N VAL A 5 3.40 -13.63 3.49
CA VAL A 5 4.10 -12.55 4.18
C VAL A 5 3.62 -11.22 3.63
N LEU A 6 3.29 -10.30 4.52
CA LEU A 6 2.91 -8.93 4.18
C LEU A 6 4.05 -7.98 4.58
N LEU A 7 4.45 -7.12 3.65
CA LEU A 7 5.52 -6.14 3.86
C LEU A 7 5.04 -4.76 3.46
N ARG A 8 4.92 -3.85 4.43
CA ARG A 8 4.71 -2.43 4.11
C ARG A 8 6.04 -1.85 3.60
N HIS A 9 5.96 -1.00 2.58
CA HIS A 9 7.12 -0.25 2.10
C HIS A 9 7.84 0.48 3.24
N GLY A 10 9.15 0.69 3.09
CA GLY A 10 9.96 1.47 4.01
C GLY A 10 9.59 2.96 3.99
N GLU A 11 10.16 3.76 4.88
CA GLU A 11 9.93 5.21 4.94
C GLU A 11 10.08 5.88 3.55
N SER A 12 9.07 6.66 3.16
CA SER A 12 9.11 7.48 1.94
C SER A 12 9.38 8.95 2.26
N GLN A 13 9.82 9.70 1.25
CA GLN A 13 10.12 11.14 1.39
C GLN A 13 8.96 11.92 2.03
N TRP A 14 7.72 11.60 1.67
CA TRP A 14 6.54 12.28 2.24
C TRP A 14 6.06 11.71 3.57
N ASN A 15 6.55 10.54 3.99
CA ASN A 15 6.40 10.14 5.38
C ASN A 15 7.26 11.03 6.28
N LEU A 16 8.52 11.24 5.88
CA LEU A 16 9.46 12.12 6.57
C LEU A 16 8.98 13.58 6.60
N GLU A 17 8.47 14.09 5.47
CA GLU A 17 7.92 15.46 5.37
C GLU A 17 6.53 15.63 6.00
N ASN A 18 5.95 14.57 6.57
CA ASN A 18 4.60 14.56 7.14
C ASN A 18 3.49 15.01 6.16
N ARG A 19 3.55 14.55 4.92
CA ARG A 19 2.57 14.89 3.86
C ARG A 19 1.63 13.73 3.54
N PHE A 20 0.44 14.05 3.04
CA PHE A 20 -0.47 13.04 2.49
C PHE A 20 0.03 12.57 1.12
N THR A 21 0.29 11.28 0.95
CA THR A 21 0.90 10.74 -0.28
C THR A 21 -0.13 10.17 -1.24
N GLY A 22 -0.82 9.11 -0.83
CA GLY A 22 -1.77 8.40 -1.67
C GLY A 22 -1.11 7.87 -2.93
N TRP A 23 -1.67 8.16 -4.09
CA TRP A 23 -1.16 7.66 -5.37
C TRP A 23 -0.01 8.51 -5.94
N HIS A 24 0.35 9.62 -5.28
CA HIS A 24 1.53 10.37 -5.69
C HIS A 24 2.79 9.49 -5.55
N ASP A 25 3.61 9.46 -6.59
CA ASP A 25 4.69 8.48 -6.70
C ASP A 25 6.01 9.00 -6.14
N VAL A 26 6.08 9.06 -4.82
CA VAL A 26 7.29 9.43 -4.10
C VAL A 26 8.22 8.25 -3.90
N ASN A 27 9.51 8.55 -3.82
CA ASN A 27 10.55 7.56 -3.61
C ASN A 27 10.75 7.26 -2.10
N LEU A 28 11.51 6.19 -1.83
CA LEU A 28 12.02 5.87 -0.49
C LEU A 28 13.07 6.89 -0.05
N THR A 29 13.19 7.10 1.26
CA THR A 29 14.36 7.75 1.88
C THR A 29 15.50 6.73 1.99
N GLU A 30 16.71 7.18 2.32
CA GLU A 30 17.81 6.26 2.66
C GLU A 30 17.42 5.32 3.82
N GLN A 31 16.64 5.82 4.78
CA GLN A 31 16.10 5.01 5.87
C GLN A 31 15.13 3.96 5.35
N GLY A 32 14.21 4.32 4.46
CA GLY A 32 13.29 3.37 3.83
C GLY A 32 14.00 2.31 2.98
N GLU A 33 15.14 2.64 2.38
CA GLU A 33 15.98 1.66 1.69
C GLU A 33 16.65 0.68 2.67
N ARG A 34 17.16 1.18 3.81
CA ARG A 34 17.70 0.33 4.88
C ARG A 34 16.64 -0.63 5.43
N GLU A 35 15.44 -0.12 5.67
CA GLU A 35 14.27 -0.91 6.12
C GLU A 35 13.93 -2.02 5.14
N GLY A 36 13.91 -1.75 3.83
CA GLY A 36 13.65 -2.77 2.81
C GLY A 36 14.71 -3.86 2.75
N ARG A 37 15.98 -3.51 2.97
CA ARG A 37 17.08 -4.51 3.05
C ARG A 37 16.96 -5.35 4.31
N GLU A 38 16.71 -4.71 5.45
CA GLU A 38 16.57 -5.40 6.73
C GLU A 38 15.40 -6.40 6.71
N ALA A 39 14.27 -6.03 6.10
CA ALA A 39 13.16 -6.94 5.86
C ALA A 39 13.61 -8.23 5.13
N GLY A 40 14.41 -8.09 4.07
CA GLY A 40 14.94 -9.22 3.32
C GLY A 40 15.91 -10.09 4.12
N ARG A 41 16.77 -9.49 4.95
CA ARG A 41 17.67 -10.23 5.84
C ARG A 41 16.91 -11.04 6.88
N LEU A 42 15.96 -10.42 7.57
CA LEU A 42 15.10 -11.10 8.55
C LEU A 42 14.35 -12.28 7.93
N LEU A 43 13.80 -12.11 6.72
CA LEU A 43 13.11 -13.18 6.01
C LEU A 43 14.05 -14.33 5.64
N LYS A 44 15.26 -14.02 5.17
CA LYS A 44 16.28 -15.02 4.85
C LYS A 44 16.74 -15.79 6.08
N GLU A 45 17.06 -15.09 7.17
CA GLU A 45 17.49 -15.68 8.44
C GLU A 45 16.42 -16.57 9.06
N ALA A 46 15.14 -16.19 8.92
CA ALA A 46 14.00 -16.99 9.34
C ALA A 46 13.65 -18.15 8.37
N GLY A 47 14.43 -18.35 7.30
CA GLY A 47 14.27 -19.46 6.36
C GLY A 47 13.05 -19.35 5.44
N PHE A 48 12.60 -18.12 5.12
CA PHE A 48 11.53 -17.91 4.14
C PHE A 48 12.06 -18.05 2.71
N ALA A 49 11.26 -18.72 1.87
CA ALA A 49 11.41 -18.77 0.43
C ALA A 49 10.03 -18.54 -0.21
N PHE A 50 9.99 -17.71 -1.25
CA PHE A 50 8.78 -17.33 -1.95
C PHE A 50 8.79 -17.89 -3.37
N ASP A 51 7.62 -18.30 -3.83
CA ASP A 51 7.44 -18.72 -5.21
C ASP A 51 7.10 -17.54 -6.13
N MET A 52 6.51 -16.48 -5.56
CA MET A 52 6.10 -15.29 -6.29
C MET A 52 5.88 -14.11 -5.34
N ALA A 53 5.92 -12.90 -5.91
CA ALA A 53 5.63 -11.68 -5.18
C ALA A 53 4.61 -10.79 -5.91
N TYR A 54 3.87 -10.03 -5.12
CA TYR A 54 2.94 -9.01 -5.58
C TYR A 54 3.34 -7.64 -4.99
N THR A 55 3.20 -6.61 -5.80
CA THR A 55 3.39 -5.23 -5.34
C THR A 55 2.49 -4.26 -6.10
N SER A 56 2.40 -3.04 -5.60
CA SER A 56 1.68 -1.95 -6.26
C SER A 56 2.39 -1.44 -7.52
N VAL A 57 1.81 -0.46 -8.21
CA VAL A 57 2.50 0.26 -9.30
C VAL A 57 3.28 1.51 -8.83
N LEU A 58 3.43 1.68 -7.51
CA LEU A 58 4.11 2.82 -6.87
C LEU A 58 5.54 2.46 -6.49
N THR A 59 6.48 3.36 -6.84
CA THR A 59 7.93 3.21 -6.76
C THR A 59 8.39 2.75 -5.37
N ARG A 60 7.88 3.37 -4.30
CA ARG A 60 8.27 3.03 -2.93
C ARG A 60 8.04 1.56 -2.55
N ALA A 61 6.91 0.97 -2.95
CA ALA A 61 6.64 -0.44 -2.66
C ALA A 61 7.44 -1.38 -3.57
N ILE A 62 7.57 -1.02 -4.85
CA ILE A 62 8.38 -1.77 -5.82
C ILE A 62 9.84 -1.84 -5.36
N ARG A 63 10.42 -0.70 -4.95
CA ARG A 63 11.81 -0.63 -4.49
C ARG A 63 12.00 -1.39 -3.17
N THR A 64 11.06 -1.29 -2.22
CA THR A 64 11.13 -2.12 -1.00
C THR A 64 11.14 -3.61 -1.34
N LEU A 65 10.28 -4.06 -2.27
CA LEU A 65 10.28 -5.46 -2.71
C LEU A 65 11.62 -5.87 -3.31
N TRP A 66 12.18 -5.06 -4.21
CA TRP A 66 13.46 -5.36 -4.85
C TRP A 66 14.61 -5.45 -3.86
N LEU A 67 14.64 -4.57 -2.87
CA LEU A 67 15.66 -4.59 -1.81
C LEU A 67 15.53 -5.87 -0.98
N ALA A 68 14.31 -6.22 -0.57
CA ALA A 68 14.06 -7.45 0.19
C ALA A 68 14.45 -8.70 -0.62
N LEU A 69 14.00 -8.82 -1.87
CA LEU A 69 14.33 -9.96 -2.73
C LEU A 69 15.82 -10.05 -3.06
N THR A 70 16.52 -8.92 -3.15
CA THR A 70 17.98 -8.90 -3.33
C THR A 70 18.69 -9.53 -2.14
N GLU A 71 18.36 -9.10 -0.91
CA GLU A 71 19.00 -9.66 0.30
C GLU A 71 18.64 -11.14 0.49
N MET A 72 17.42 -11.54 0.09
CA MET A 72 16.95 -12.93 0.07
C MET A 72 17.53 -13.79 -1.06
N GLU A 73 18.27 -13.22 -2.00
CA GLU A 73 18.78 -13.89 -3.21
C GLU A 73 17.67 -14.51 -4.10
N GLN A 74 16.49 -13.88 -4.12
CA GLN A 74 15.27 -14.35 -4.80
C GLN A 74 14.75 -13.37 -5.85
N VAL A 75 15.62 -12.54 -6.42
CA VAL A 75 15.22 -11.55 -7.46
C VAL A 75 14.66 -12.16 -8.75
N TRP A 76 14.84 -13.46 -8.94
CA TRP A 76 14.42 -14.21 -10.13
C TRP A 76 12.95 -14.67 -10.07
N ILE A 77 12.29 -14.58 -8.90
CA ILE A 77 10.90 -15.02 -8.78
C ILE A 77 9.96 -14.13 -9.60
N PRO A 78 8.82 -14.64 -10.08
CA PRO A 78 7.80 -13.81 -10.71
C PRO A 78 7.31 -12.69 -9.81
N VAL A 79 7.27 -11.46 -10.35
CA VAL A 79 6.76 -10.26 -9.65
C VAL A 79 5.59 -9.67 -10.43
N HIS A 80 4.41 -9.65 -9.81
CA HIS A 80 3.20 -9.05 -10.36
C HIS A 80 2.98 -7.65 -9.78
N ARG A 81 2.72 -6.67 -10.64
CA ARG A 81 2.48 -5.27 -10.26
C ARG A 81 1.04 -4.91 -10.55
N GLU A 82 0.31 -4.47 -9.55
CA GLU A 82 -1.12 -4.23 -9.66
C GLU A 82 -1.55 -2.94 -8.98
N TRP A 83 -2.31 -2.09 -9.69
CA TRP A 83 -2.81 -0.83 -9.12
C TRP A 83 -3.78 -1.07 -7.96
N ARG A 84 -4.46 -2.23 -7.95
CA ARG A 84 -5.33 -2.66 -6.85
C ARG A 84 -4.59 -2.84 -5.52
N LEU A 85 -3.26 -2.87 -5.53
CA LEU A 85 -2.40 -2.86 -4.34
C LEU A 85 -1.89 -1.48 -3.94
N ASN A 86 -2.19 -0.42 -4.69
CA ASN A 86 -1.80 0.96 -4.36
C ASN A 86 -2.30 1.39 -2.98
N GLU A 87 -1.64 2.39 -2.40
CA GLU A 87 -2.11 3.08 -1.20
C GLU A 87 -3.53 3.66 -1.40
N ARG A 88 -4.25 3.96 -0.32
CA ARG A 88 -5.50 4.71 -0.38
C ARG A 88 -5.28 6.08 -1.06
N HIS A 89 -6.10 6.42 -2.05
CA HIS A 89 -6.08 7.73 -2.71
C HIS A 89 -6.57 8.83 -1.75
N TYR A 90 -5.72 9.83 -1.45
CA TYR A 90 -6.08 10.89 -0.48
C TYR A 90 -6.82 12.08 -1.10
N GLY A 91 -7.21 11.96 -2.37
CA GLY A 91 -7.95 13.00 -3.09
C GLY A 91 -7.22 14.33 -3.10
N ALA A 92 -7.96 15.41 -2.87
CA ALA A 92 -7.42 16.77 -2.84
C ALA A 92 -6.44 17.02 -1.68
N LEU A 93 -6.28 16.08 -0.73
CA LEU A 93 -5.27 16.22 0.33
C LEU A 93 -3.87 15.82 -0.15
N GLN A 94 -3.73 15.11 -1.28
CA GLN A 94 -2.42 14.65 -1.76
C GLN A 94 -1.45 15.83 -1.92
N GLY A 95 -0.27 15.72 -1.32
CA GLY A 95 0.76 16.75 -1.31
C GLY A 95 0.64 17.77 -0.18
N LEU A 96 -0.48 17.84 0.55
CA LEU A 96 -0.60 18.74 1.68
C LEU A 96 0.13 18.20 2.92
N ASN A 97 0.71 19.10 3.74
CA ASN A 97 1.25 18.74 5.04
C ASN A 97 0.11 18.44 6.02
N LYS A 98 0.25 17.36 6.80
CA LYS A 98 -0.81 16.91 7.71
C LYS A 98 -1.04 17.86 8.87
N ALA A 99 0.01 18.49 9.40
CA ALA A 99 -0.11 19.44 10.50
C ALA A 99 -0.83 20.72 10.04
N GLU A 100 -0.39 21.30 8.93
CA GLU A 100 -1.05 22.48 8.32
C GLU A 100 -2.51 22.19 7.93
N THR A 101 -2.79 20.99 7.44
CA THR A 101 -4.17 20.56 7.13
C THR A 101 -5.01 20.47 8.40
N ALA A 102 -4.44 20.00 9.51
CA ALA A 102 -5.13 19.91 10.79
C ALA A 102 -5.39 21.30 11.40
N GLU A 103 -4.46 22.25 11.26
CA GLU A 103 -4.68 23.65 11.65
C GLU A 103 -5.82 24.30 10.87
N LYS A 104 -5.94 24.00 9.56
CA LYS A 104 -6.96 24.59 8.69
C LYS A 104 -8.34 23.93 8.82
N HIS A 105 -8.39 22.62 8.99
CA HIS A 105 -9.63 21.83 8.92
C HIS A 105 -10.07 21.24 10.27
N GLY A 106 -9.24 21.35 11.31
CA GLY A 106 -9.43 20.73 12.62
C GLY A 106 -8.83 19.32 12.69
N GLU A 107 -8.25 18.99 13.85
CA GLU A 107 -7.64 17.69 14.11
C GLU A 107 -8.64 16.54 13.97
N ASP A 108 -9.85 16.70 14.50
CA ASP A 108 -10.90 15.68 14.43
C ASP A 108 -11.29 15.36 12.99
N GLN A 109 -11.43 16.38 12.14
CA GLN A 109 -11.78 16.19 10.72
C GLN A 109 -10.66 15.49 9.95
N VAL A 110 -9.40 15.86 10.21
CA VAL A 110 -8.23 15.19 9.61
C VAL A 110 -8.11 13.76 10.12
N LEU A 111 -8.42 13.50 11.39
CA LEU A 111 -8.43 12.16 11.95
C LEU A 111 -9.50 11.29 11.28
N VAL A 112 -10.71 11.82 11.06
CA VAL A 112 -11.77 11.15 10.31
C VAL A 112 -11.28 10.77 8.90
N TRP A 113 -10.74 11.70 8.12
CA TRP A 113 -10.21 11.39 6.78
C TRP A 113 -9.06 10.37 6.81
N ARG A 114 -8.24 10.38 7.86
CA ARG A 114 -7.10 9.47 7.99
C ARG A 114 -7.47 8.09 8.47
N ARG A 115 -8.47 7.96 9.33
CA ARG A 115 -8.73 6.73 10.06
C ARG A 115 -10.06 6.11 9.72
N SER A 116 -11.11 6.89 9.44
CA SER A 116 -12.46 6.39 9.16
C SER A 116 -12.44 5.30 8.08
N TYR A 117 -13.31 4.31 8.27
CA TYR A 117 -13.48 3.21 7.35
C TYR A 117 -14.13 3.67 6.05
N ASP A 118 -15.20 4.46 6.14
CA ASP A 118 -16.13 4.77 5.05
C ASP A 118 -16.21 6.26 4.66
N VAL A 119 -15.48 7.14 5.37
CA VAL A 119 -15.45 8.58 5.04
C VAL A 119 -14.23 8.93 4.19
N PRO A 120 -14.40 9.24 2.89
CA PRO A 120 -13.28 9.64 2.04
C PRO A 120 -12.86 11.10 2.31
N PRO A 121 -11.60 11.46 2.03
CA PRO A 121 -11.18 12.86 1.88
C PRO A 121 -11.93 13.58 0.76
N PRO A 122 -11.85 14.93 0.69
CA PRO A 122 -12.39 15.67 -0.45
C PRO A 122 -11.80 15.18 -1.78
N PRO A 123 -12.62 15.01 -2.84
CA PRO A 123 -12.15 14.51 -4.13
C PRO A 123 -11.24 15.51 -4.83
N MET A 124 -10.23 15.00 -5.55
CA MET A 124 -9.43 15.80 -6.46
C MET A 124 -10.20 16.11 -7.75
N SER A 125 -9.82 17.18 -8.44
CA SER A 125 -10.32 17.50 -9.77
C SER A 125 -9.59 16.69 -10.85
N ARG A 126 -10.27 16.36 -11.95
CA ARG A 126 -9.64 15.65 -13.09
C ARG A 126 -8.64 16.54 -13.85
N GLU A 127 -8.82 17.85 -13.72
CA GLU A 127 -7.96 18.89 -14.27
C GLU A 127 -6.66 19.03 -13.47
N ASP A 128 -6.59 18.55 -12.23
CA ASP A 128 -5.40 18.54 -11.38
C ASP A 128 -4.22 17.82 -12.06
N GLU A 129 -3.01 18.37 -11.93
CA GLU A 129 -1.80 17.79 -12.54
C GLU A 129 -1.47 16.39 -11.99
N GLY A 130 -1.82 16.13 -10.74
CA GLY A 130 -1.63 14.85 -10.07
C GLY A 130 -2.72 13.82 -10.35
N TYR A 131 -3.72 14.13 -11.20
CA TYR A 131 -4.77 13.17 -11.55
C TYR A 131 -4.19 11.94 -12.24
N ALA A 132 -4.40 10.75 -11.64
CA ALA A 132 -3.81 9.50 -12.10
C ALA A 132 -4.20 9.11 -13.54
N GLY A 133 -5.34 9.59 -14.06
CA GLY A 133 -5.72 9.34 -15.46
C GLY A 133 -4.82 10.02 -16.49
N LYS A 134 -3.94 10.94 -16.08
CA LYS A 134 -2.91 11.54 -16.94
C LYS A 134 -1.61 10.73 -16.96
N ASP A 135 -1.46 9.73 -16.07
CA ASP A 135 -0.27 8.90 -15.97
C ASP A 135 -0.42 7.62 -16.79
N ARG A 136 0.55 7.37 -17.67
CA ARG A 136 0.57 6.21 -18.57
C ARG A 136 0.46 4.86 -17.86
N ARG A 137 0.82 4.76 -16.58
CA ARG A 137 0.69 3.53 -15.79
C ARG A 137 -0.77 3.06 -15.68
N TYR A 138 -1.71 4.00 -15.77
CA TYR A 138 -3.14 3.74 -15.64
C TYR A 138 -3.90 3.84 -16.98
N ALA A 139 -3.18 3.98 -18.11
CA ALA A 139 -3.80 4.20 -19.42
C ALA A 139 -4.69 3.04 -19.91
N GLY A 140 -4.53 1.84 -19.33
CA GLY A 140 -5.35 0.66 -19.63
C GLY A 140 -6.54 0.48 -18.69
N LEU A 141 -6.78 1.39 -17.74
CA LEU A 141 -7.90 1.32 -16.81
C LEU A 141 -9.11 2.08 -17.35
N ASP A 142 -10.30 1.58 -17.01
CA ASP A 142 -11.53 2.35 -17.17
C ASP A 142 -11.49 3.58 -16.25
N GLU A 143 -12.09 4.68 -16.71
CA GLU A 143 -12.09 5.93 -15.96
C GLU A 143 -12.74 5.80 -14.56
N SER A 144 -13.67 4.85 -14.40
CA SER A 144 -14.30 4.51 -13.11
C SER A 144 -13.37 3.81 -12.13
N ASP A 145 -12.29 3.17 -12.61
CA ASP A 145 -11.27 2.52 -11.78
C ASP A 145 -10.20 3.52 -11.31
N ILE A 146 -10.21 4.76 -11.81
CA ILE A 146 -9.26 5.81 -11.42
C ILE A 146 -9.90 6.71 -10.36
N PRO A 147 -9.55 6.55 -9.07
CA PRO A 147 -10.23 7.25 -7.99
C PRO A 147 -9.89 8.74 -7.96
N LEU A 148 -10.88 9.56 -7.63
CA LEU A 148 -10.68 10.96 -7.26
C LEU A 148 -10.49 11.13 -5.74
N SER A 149 -10.92 10.15 -4.95
CA SER A 149 -10.71 10.01 -3.50
C SER A 149 -11.03 8.58 -3.12
N GLU A 150 -10.45 8.09 -2.02
CA GLU A 150 -10.79 6.79 -1.44
C GLU A 150 -10.88 6.90 0.07
N CYS A 151 -11.88 6.25 0.66
CA CYS A 151 -11.85 5.81 2.05
C CYS A 151 -11.16 4.43 2.17
N LEU A 152 -11.11 3.85 3.37
CA LEU A 152 -10.53 2.51 3.55
C LEU A 152 -11.42 1.43 2.92
N LYS A 153 -12.75 1.61 2.95
CA LYS A 153 -13.71 0.71 2.31
C LYS A 153 -13.49 0.62 0.79
N ASP A 154 -13.31 1.75 0.10
CA ASP A 154 -13.03 1.75 -1.34
C ASP A 154 -11.73 0.98 -1.66
N THR A 155 -10.72 1.13 -0.79
CA THR A 155 -9.45 0.40 -0.90
C THR A 155 -9.66 -1.12 -0.74
N VAL A 156 -10.54 -1.54 0.18
CA VAL A 156 -10.96 -2.94 0.34
C VAL A 156 -11.65 -3.42 -0.93
N ASP A 157 -12.66 -2.69 -1.39
CA ASP A 157 -13.51 -3.07 -2.53
C ASP A 157 -12.70 -3.27 -3.80
N ARG A 158 -11.66 -2.47 -4.06
CA ARG A 158 -10.78 -2.69 -5.21
C ARG A 158 -9.72 -3.78 -5.03
N PHE A 159 -9.31 -4.10 -3.80
CA PHE A 159 -8.31 -5.13 -3.54
C PHE A 159 -8.95 -6.53 -3.56
N LEU A 160 -10.12 -6.73 -2.96
CA LEU A 160 -10.74 -8.05 -2.84
C LEU A 160 -10.87 -8.83 -4.17
N PRO A 161 -11.25 -8.21 -5.31
CA PRO A 161 -11.28 -8.91 -6.59
C PRO A 161 -9.91 -9.51 -6.97
N LEU A 162 -8.81 -8.77 -6.77
CA LEU A 162 -7.45 -9.28 -7.02
C LEU A 162 -7.09 -10.41 -6.03
N TRP A 163 -7.47 -10.25 -4.76
CA TRP A 163 -7.21 -11.26 -3.74
C TRP A 163 -7.92 -12.58 -4.08
N GLU A 164 -9.23 -12.54 -4.33
CA GLU A 164 -10.06 -13.73 -4.52
C GLU A 164 -9.78 -14.44 -5.85
N SER A 165 -9.57 -13.69 -6.93
CA SER A 165 -9.39 -14.26 -8.26
C SER A 165 -7.95 -14.68 -8.57
N THR A 166 -6.96 -14.04 -7.94
CA THR A 166 -5.54 -14.22 -8.30
C THR A 166 -4.70 -14.69 -7.13
N ILE A 167 -4.61 -13.92 -6.04
CA ILE A 167 -3.62 -14.19 -4.98
C ILE A 167 -3.99 -15.41 -4.13
N ALA A 168 -5.21 -15.46 -3.60
CA ALA A 168 -5.68 -16.53 -2.74
C ALA A 168 -5.65 -17.91 -3.43
N PRO A 169 -6.00 -18.06 -4.73
CA PRO A 169 -5.80 -19.30 -5.46
C PRO A 169 -4.35 -19.78 -5.51
N GLN A 170 -3.36 -18.88 -5.65
CA GLN A 170 -1.95 -19.28 -5.63
C GLN A 170 -1.54 -19.86 -4.27
N ILE A 171 -1.96 -19.18 -3.20
CA ILE A 171 -1.70 -19.62 -1.82
C ILE A 171 -2.35 -20.99 -1.58
N LYS A 172 -3.63 -21.16 -1.94
CA LYS A 172 -4.35 -22.45 -1.85
C LYS A 172 -3.69 -23.54 -2.69
N GLY A 173 -3.07 -23.18 -3.82
CA GLY A 173 -2.25 -24.04 -4.66
C GLY A 173 -0.89 -24.44 -4.06
N GLY A 174 -0.58 -24.00 -2.84
CA GLY A 174 0.65 -24.35 -2.12
C GLY A 174 1.81 -23.39 -2.33
N LYS A 175 1.60 -22.26 -3.00
CA LYS A 175 2.64 -21.24 -3.22
C LYS A 175 2.87 -20.39 -1.98
N ASN A 176 4.13 -20.11 -1.67
CA ASN A 176 4.52 -19.11 -0.69
C ASN A 176 4.53 -17.73 -1.35
N VAL A 177 3.77 -16.79 -0.81
CA VAL A 177 3.55 -15.48 -1.44
C VAL A 177 4.06 -14.35 -0.56
N LEU A 178 4.80 -13.41 -1.17
CA LEU A 178 5.18 -12.13 -0.56
C LEU A 178 4.34 -11.00 -1.18
N ILE A 179 3.70 -10.17 -0.35
CA ILE A 179 3.02 -8.95 -0.79
C ILE A 179 3.73 -7.74 -0.21
N ALA A 180 4.41 -6.96 -1.07
CA ALA A 180 5.02 -5.70 -0.69
C ALA A 180 4.14 -4.52 -1.13
N ALA A 181 3.47 -3.85 -0.20
CA ALA A 181 2.46 -2.84 -0.51
C ALA A 181 2.47 -1.67 0.49
N HIS A 182 1.30 -1.10 0.79
CA HIS A 182 1.15 0.16 1.53
C HIS A 182 0.33 -0.04 2.80
N GLY A 183 0.35 0.96 3.66
CA GLY A 183 -0.33 0.87 4.95
C GLY A 183 -1.81 0.53 4.81
N ASN A 184 -2.58 1.27 4.01
CA ASN A 184 -4.03 1.02 3.93
C ASN A 184 -4.38 -0.20 3.08
N SER A 185 -3.64 -0.51 2.01
CA SER A 185 -3.91 -1.73 1.24
C SER A 185 -3.62 -2.99 2.06
N LEU A 186 -2.57 -3.02 2.88
CA LEU A 186 -2.32 -4.14 3.78
C LEU A 186 -3.34 -4.20 4.93
N ARG A 187 -3.73 -3.06 5.51
CA ARG A 187 -4.83 -3.00 6.50
C ARG A 187 -6.13 -3.53 5.92
N ALA A 188 -6.45 -3.20 4.67
CA ALA A 188 -7.64 -3.68 3.97
C ALA A 188 -7.65 -5.22 3.88
N LEU A 189 -6.53 -5.83 3.50
CA LEU A 189 -6.41 -7.29 3.43
C LEU A 189 -6.52 -7.94 4.81
N ILE A 190 -5.77 -7.43 5.80
CA ILE A 190 -5.82 -7.96 7.18
C ILE A 190 -7.24 -7.88 7.75
N LYS A 191 -7.95 -6.76 7.52
CA LYS A 191 -9.36 -6.61 7.93
C LYS A 191 -10.22 -7.76 7.39
N TYR A 192 -10.05 -8.09 6.12
CA TYR A 192 -10.79 -9.17 5.48
C TYR A 192 -10.39 -10.55 6.00
N LEU A 193 -9.10 -10.82 6.16
CA LEU A 193 -8.60 -12.13 6.59
C LEU A 193 -8.94 -12.45 8.05
N ASP A 194 -8.77 -11.47 8.94
CA ASP A 194 -8.93 -11.66 10.38
C ASP A 194 -10.34 -11.29 10.87
N GLY A 195 -11.22 -10.87 9.97
CA GLY A 195 -12.60 -10.46 10.31
C GLY A 195 -12.64 -9.25 11.25
N VAL A 196 -11.65 -8.35 11.15
CA VAL A 196 -11.52 -7.19 12.04
C VAL A 196 -12.72 -6.25 11.88
N SER A 197 -13.29 -5.79 13.00
CA SER A 197 -14.39 -4.83 13.02
C SER A 197 -13.98 -3.47 12.42
N GLU A 198 -14.96 -2.65 12.07
CA GLU A 198 -14.70 -1.28 11.59
C GLU A 198 -14.13 -0.38 12.67
N GLU A 199 -14.39 -0.66 13.94
CA GLU A 199 -13.86 0.08 15.09
C GLU A 199 -12.39 -0.29 15.36
N ASP A 200 -12.08 -1.59 15.37
CA ASP A 200 -10.73 -2.08 15.69
C ASP A 200 -9.72 -1.75 14.58
N ILE A 201 -10.16 -1.75 13.31
CA ILE A 201 -9.26 -1.46 12.20
C ILE A 201 -8.69 -0.04 12.28
N LEU A 202 -9.40 0.92 12.91
CA LEU A 202 -8.97 2.32 13.07
C LEU A 202 -7.64 2.41 13.82
N GLY A 203 -7.51 1.65 14.91
CA GLY A 203 -6.33 1.60 15.76
C GLY A 203 -5.17 0.81 15.15
N MET A 204 -5.45 -0.04 14.16
CA MET A 204 -4.43 -0.89 13.57
C MET A 204 -3.40 -0.09 12.77
N ASN A 205 -2.12 -0.39 12.99
CA ASN A 205 -1.01 0.19 12.26
C ASN A 205 -0.07 -0.92 11.79
N VAL A 206 0.22 -0.94 10.49
CA VAL A 206 1.23 -1.82 9.91
C VAL A 206 2.57 -1.07 9.91
N PRO A 207 3.59 -1.51 10.66
CA PRO A 207 4.90 -0.84 10.70
C PRO A 207 5.58 -0.85 9.31
N THR A 208 6.39 0.17 9.01
CA THR A 208 7.17 0.23 7.76
C THR A 208 8.32 -0.77 7.80
N GLY A 209 8.59 -1.47 6.69
CA GLY A 209 9.77 -2.31 6.55
C GLY A 209 9.84 -3.55 7.45
N MET A 210 8.79 -3.87 8.19
CA MET A 210 8.74 -5.07 9.04
C MET A 210 7.83 -6.12 8.38
N PRO A 211 8.37 -7.31 8.05
CA PRO A 211 7.55 -8.42 7.58
C PRO A 211 6.56 -8.89 8.65
N LEU A 212 5.30 -9.10 8.26
CA LEU A 212 4.23 -9.71 9.04
C LEU A 212 3.92 -11.11 8.54
#